data_AF-A0A356L6A6-F1
#
_entry.id   AF-A0A356L6A6-F1
#
_cell.length_a   1.000
_cell.length_b   1.000
_cell.length_c   1.000
_cell.angle_alpha   90.00
_cell.angle_beta   90.00
_cell.angle_gamma   90.00
#
_symmetry.space_group_name_H-M   'P 1'
#
loop_
_entity.id
_entity.type
_entity.pdbx_description
1 polymer ?
#
loop_
_entity_poly.entity_id
_entity_poly.type
_entity_poly.pdbx_seq_one_letter_code
_entity_poly.pdbx_strand_id
1 'polypeptide(L)'
;VDGMRFNTAISAMMEYLNAFSGGTMPRAAYIALVRVLNPFAPHLTEEMWEKLGNDTMLALSDWPTYDASKLAKTEMTIVASVNGKRAAEFTIAVGASESEIVDAARTAAGAKLSGCEIIKTIVVPNKLVNFVVKK
;
A
#
# COMPACT_ATOMS: atom_id res chain seq x y z
N VAL A 1 1.88 15.59 -5.77
CA VAL A 1 2.75 16.64 -6.36
C VAL A 1 2.70 17.92 -5.55
N ASP A 2 1.52 18.30 -5.05
CA ASP A 2 1.26 19.53 -4.28
C ASP A 2 2.11 19.72 -3.03
N GLY A 3 2.48 18.63 -2.35
CA GLY A 3 3.43 18.68 -1.22
C GLY A 3 4.90 18.83 -1.61
N MET A 4 5.21 19.05 -2.90
CA MET A 4 6.56 19.12 -3.49
C MET A 4 7.43 17.86 -3.24
N ARG A 5 6.81 16.72 -2.92
CA ARG A 5 7.48 15.43 -2.69
C ARG A 5 7.66 14.65 -4.00
N PHE A 6 8.35 15.23 -4.97
CA PHE A 6 8.53 14.67 -6.32
C PHE A 6 9.16 13.27 -6.31
N ASN A 7 10.16 13.04 -5.47
CA ASN A 7 10.83 11.74 -5.35
C ASN A 7 9.85 10.64 -4.92
N THR A 8 8.96 10.94 -3.96
CA THR A 8 7.93 9.98 -3.51
C THR A 8 6.91 9.68 -4.61
N ALA A 9 6.56 10.67 -5.45
CA ALA A 9 5.69 10.44 -6.60
C ALA A 9 6.35 9.50 -7.63
N ILE A 10 7.65 9.69 -7.91
CA ILE A 10 8.41 8.82 -8.81
C ILE A 10 8.51 7.40 -8.25
N SER A 11 8.83 7.24 -6.97
CA SER A 11 8.87 5.92 -6.33
C SER A 11 7.51 5.21 -6.37
N ALA A 12 6.41 5.93 -6.17
CA ALA A 12 5.07 5.35 -6.30
C ALA A 12 4.76 4.90 -7.74
N MET A 13 5.23 5.63 -8.76
CA MET A 13 5.11 5.21 -10.17
C MET A 13 5.95 3.95 -10.46
N MET A 14 7.12 3.79 -9.83
CA MET A 14 7.92 2.57 -9.94
C MET A 14 7.23 1.38 -9.28
N GLU A 15 6.67 1.55 -8.08
CA GLU A 15 5.86 0.52 -7.41
C GLU A 15 4.65 0.12 -8.26
N TYR A 16 3.97 1.10 -8.86
CA TYR A 16 2.86 0.87 -9.78
C TYR A 16 3.27 0.02 -10.98
N LEU A 17 4.39 0.35 -11.63
CA LEU A 17 4.92 -0.43 -12.74
C LEU A 17 5.29 -1.86 -12.31
N ASN A 18 5.95 -2.00 -11.16
CA ASN A 18 6.38 -3.28 -10.61
C ASN A 18 5.20 -4.21 -10.27
N ALA A 19 4.02 -3.66 -9.92
CA ALA A 19 2.82 -4.46 -9.69
C ALA A 19 2.35 -5.24 -10.93
N PHE A 20 2.77 -4.85 -12.13
CA PHE A 20 2.50 -5.55 -13.39
C PHE A 20 3.72 -6.33 -13.90
N SER A 21 4.82 -6.37 -13.15
CA SER A 21 6.03 -7.09 -13.54
C SER A 21 5.75 -8.58 -13.66
N GLY A 22 6.17 -9.19 -14.78
CA GLY A 22 5.91 -10.61 -15.07
C GLY A 22 4.52 -10.90 -15.66
N GLY A 23 3.69 -9.87 -15.88
CA GLY A 23 2.35 -10.00 -16.48
C GLY A 23 2.11 -9.01 -17.61
N THR A 24 0.86 -8.95 -18.08
CA THR A 24 0.41 -7.94 -19.04
C THR A 24 -0.22 -6.76 -18.31
N MET A 25 0.26 -5.55 -18.58
CA MET A 25 -0.36 -4.33 -18.07
C MET A 25 -1.59 -3.96 -18.93
N PRO A 26 -2.78 -3.77 -18.35
CA PRO A 26 -3.95 -3.31 -19.09
C PRO A 26 -3.72 -1.93 -19.73
N ARG A 27 -4.26 -1.69 -20.93
CA ARG A 27 -4.11 -0.40 -21.64
C ARG A 27 -4.51 0.81 -20.78
N ALA A 28 -5.61 0.70 -20.02
CA ALA A 28 -6.07 1.77 -19.14
C ALA A 28 -5.07 2.09 -18.01
N ALA A 29 -4.41 1.06 -17.47
CA ALA A 29 -3.37 1.23 -16.44
C ALA A 29 -2.13 1.93 -17.02
N TYR A 30 -1.73 1.54 -18.23
CA TYR A 30 -0.61 2.18 -18.93
C TYR A 30 -0.90 3.66 -19.26
N ILE A 31 -2.11 3.97 -19.75
CA ILE A 31 -2.54 5.36 -19.99
C ILE A 31 -2.48 6.21 -18.72
N ALA A 32 -2.94 5.66 -17.58
CA ALA A 32 -2.89 6.37 -16.30
C ALA A 32 -1.44 6.68 -15.90
N LEU A 33 -0.52 5.72 -16.04
CA LEU A 33 0.91 5.91 -15.77
C LEU A 33 1.50 7.02 -16.65
N VAL A 34 1.25 6.97 -17.97
CA VAL A 34 1.76 7.96 -18.94
C VAL A 34 1.28 9.37 -18.59
N ARG A 35 0.00 9.54 -18.21
CA ARG A 35 -0.55 10.83 -17.79
C ARG A 35 0.10 11.37 -16.50
N VAL A 36 0.27 10.53 -15.47
CA VAL A 36 0.89 10.97 -14.20
C VAL A 36 2.38 11.24 -14.35
N LEU A 37 3.06 10.57 -15.30
CA LEU A 37 4.47 10.75 -15.59
C LEU A 37 4.77 12.03 -16.40
N ASN A 38 3.78 12.59 -17.10
CA ASN A 38 3.97 13.72 -18.02
C ASN A 38 4.64 14.95 -17.39
N PRO A 39 4.31 15.39 -16.16
CA PRO A 39 5.01 16.51 -15.52
C PRO A 39 6.50 16.27 -15.26
N PHE A 40 6.96 15.01 -15.27
CA PHE A 40 8.34 14.63 -14.99
C PHE A 40 9.15 14.34 -16.26
N ALA A 41 8.53 13.69 -17.25
CA ALA A 41 9.19 13.27 -18.48
C ALA A 41 8.30 13.57 -19.71
N PRO A 42 8.00 14.85 -19.99
CA PRO A 42 6.97 15.23 -20.96
C PRO A 42 7.23 14.68 -22.36
N HIS A 43 8.44 14.88 -22.89
CA HIS A 43 8.82 14.41 -24.23
C HIS A 43 8.62 12.88 -24.40
N LEU A 44 9.04 12.10 -23.40
CA LEU A 44 8.90 10.65 -23.43
C LEU A 44 7.42 10.24 -23.41
N THR A 45 6.63 10.89 -22.56
CA THR A 45 5.22 10.58 -22.41
C THR A 45 4.39 11.02 -23.62
N GLU A 46 4.76 12.09 -24.32
CA GLU A 46 4.13 12.50 -25.59
C GLU A 46 4.36 11.46 -26.69
N GLU A 47 5.60 10.96 -26.84
CA GLU A 47 5.89 9.89 -27.79
C GLU A 47 5.11 8.59 -27.45
N MET A 48 5.03 8.25 -26.16
CA MET A 48 4.22 7.12 -25.71
C MET A 48 2.72 7.35 -25.97
N TRP A 49 2.23 8.58 -25.82
CA TRP A 49 0.84 8.96 -26.04
C TRP A 49 0.44 8.85 -27.52
N GLU A 50 1.31 9.29 -28.42
CA GLU A 50 1.16 9.12 -29.86
C GLU A 50 1.15 7.63 -30.25
N LYS A 51 2.09 6.83 -29.70
CA LYS A 51 2.15 5.37 -29.91
C LYS A 51 0.89 4.63 -29.42
N LEU A 52 0.16 5.21 -28.47
CA LEU A 52 -1.13 4.68 -28.01
C LEU A 52 -2.29 5.01 -28.97
N GLY A 53 -2.03 5.74 -30.05
CA GLY A 53 -2.98 6.13 -31.09
C GLY A 53 -3.74 7.43 -30.80
N ASN A 54 -3.24 8.27 -29.90
CA ASN A 54 -3.85 9.58 -29.63
C ASN A 54 -3.21 10.65 -30.52
N ASP A 55 -4.04 11.58 -30.98
CA ASP A 55 -3.68 12.68 -31.90
C ASP A 55 -3.61 14.05 -31.21
N THR A 56 -3.93 14.10 -29.92
CA THR A 56 -3.90 15.29 -29.08
C THR A 56 -2.62 15.36 -28.24
N MET A 57 -2.23 16.55 -27.83
CA MET A 57 -1.13 16.73 -26.87
C MET A 57 -1.52 16.19 -25.50
N LEU A 58 -0.69 15.32 -24.94
CA LEU A 58 -0.89 14.77 -23.59
C LEU A 58 -0.89 15.89 -22.54
N ALA A 59 -0.05 16.92 -22.71
CA ALA A 59 0.02 18.08 -21.83
C ALA A 59 -1.31 18.86 -21.71
N LEU A 60 -2.21 18.74 -22.68
CA LEU A 60 -3.54 19.37 -22.68
C LEU A 60 -4.65 18.42 -22.22
N SER A 61 -4.32 17.17 -21.91
CA SER A 61 -5.29 16.18 -21.47
C SER A 61 -5.66 16.35 -19.99
N ASP A 62 -6.86 15.90 -19.63
CA ASP A 62 -7.32 15.93 -18.25
C ASP A 62 -6.44 15.07 -17.33
N TRP A 63 -6.16 15.62 -16.15
CA TRP A 63 -5.48 14.89 -15.10
C TRP A 63 -6.28 13.63 -14.71
N PRO A 64 -5.63 12.46 -14.56
CA PRO A 64 -6.33 11.22 -14.26
C PRO A 64 -7.08 11.30 -12.94
N THR A 65 -8.32 10.82 -12.95
CA THR A 65 -9.18 10.66 -11.78
C THR A 65 -9.14 9.22 -11.29
N TYR A 66 -9.54 9.02 -10.04
CA TYR A 66 -9.63 7.68 -9.44
C TYR A 66 -11.08 7.36 -9.05
N ASP A 67 -11.40 6.07 -9.06
CA ASP A 67 -12.66 5.54 -8.58
C ASP A 67 -12.53 5.14 -7.11
N ALA A 68 -13.21 5.87 -6.22
CA ALA A 68 -13.14 5.63 -4.79
C ALA A 68 -13.61 4.23 -4.38
N SER A 69 -14.50 3.60 -5.15
CA SER A 69 -14.97 2.23 -4.86
C SER A 69 -13.85 1.19 -4.96
N LYS A 70 -12.83 1.45 -5.79
CA LYS A 70 -11.68 0.55 -6.00
C LYS A 70 -10.55 0.75 -5.00
N LEU A 71 -10.66 1.75 -4.12
CA LEU A 71 -9.69 2.02 -3.06
C LEU A 71 -9.99 1.26 -1.77
N ALA A 72 -11.15 0.60 -1.68
CA ALA A 72 -11.51 -0.23 -0.55
C ALA A 72 -10.53 -1.41 -0.46
N LYS A 73 -9.61 -1.34 0.51
CA LYS A 73 -8.80 -2.49 0.86
C LYS A 73 -9.68 -3.47 1.63
N THR A 74 -9.74 -4.70 1.17
CA THR A 74 -10.40 -5.79 1.90
C THR A 74 -9.58 -6.23 3.09
N GLU A 75 -8.26 -6.03 3.02
CA GLU A 75 -7.29 -6.48 4.01
C GLU A 75 -6.32 -5.36 4.42
N MET A 76 -5.91 -5.40 5.68
CA MET A 76 -4.89 -4.53 6.25
C MET A 76 -3.80 -5.35 6.92
N THR A 77 -2.58 -4.85 6.79
CA THR A 77 -1.41 -5.44 7.45
C THR A 77 -1.20 -4.78 8.80
N ILE A 78 -1.16 -5.59 9.86
CA ILE A 78 -0.98 -5.16 11.25
C ILE A 78 0.31 -5.77 11.79
N VAL A 79 1.03 -4.99 12.59
CA VAL A 79 2.25 -5.44 13.24
C VAL A 79 1.93 -5.96 14.64
N ALA A 80 2.36 -7.20 14.94
CA ALA A 80 2.36 -7.73 16.30
C ALA A 80 3.72 -7.46 16.96
N SER A 81 3.72 -6.89 18.16
CA SER A 81 4.91 -6.62 18.95
C SER A 81 4.82 -7.22 20.35
N VAL A 82 5.98 -7.52 20.94
CA VAL A 82 6.11 -8.01 22.32
C VAL A 82 7.08 -7.10 23.06
N ASN A 83 6.65 -6.51 24.18
CA ASN A 83 7.41 -5.50 24.93
C ASN A 83 7.99 -4.38 24.01
N GLY A 84 7.20 -3.92 23.05
CA GLY A 84 7.59 -2.86 22.10
C GLY A 84 8.52 -3.30 20.97
N LYS A 85 8.96 -4.57 20.92
CA LYS A 85 9.78 -5.10 19.81
C LYS A 85 8.90 -5.83 18.79
N ARG A 86 9.10 -5.56 17.50
CA ARG A 86 8.41 -6.25 16.40
C ARG A 86 8.61 -7.77 16.53
N ALA A 87 7.50 -8.49 16.61
CA ALA A 87 7.46 -9.94 16.76
C ALA A 87 7.09 -10.60 15.45
N ALA A 88 6.02 -10.12 14.81
CA ALA A 88 5.51 -10.61 13.54
C ALA A 88 4.72 -9.51 12.82
N GLU A 89 4.34 -9.80 11.58
CA GLU A 89 3.41 -9.01 10.79
C GLU A 89 2.37 -9.97 10.21
N PHE A 90 1.10 -9.57 10.21
CA PHE A 90 0.01 -10.40 9.73
C PHE A 90 -1.01 -9.54 8.99
N THR A 91 -1.76 -10.18 8.09
CA THR A 91 -2.80 -9.53 7.29
C THR A 91 -4.17 -9.98 7.81
N ILE A 92 -5.09 -9.03 7.99
CA ILE A 92 -6.45 -9.29 8.47
C ILE A 92 -7.47 -8.40 7.74
N ALA A 93 -8.73 -8.84 7.68
CA ALA A 93 -9.81 -8.09 7.05
C ALA A 93 -9.98 -6.69 7.66
N VAL A 94 -10.23 -5.70 6.80
CA VAL A 94 -10.58 -4.35 7.26
C VAL A 94 -11.93 -4.39 7.97
N GLY A 95 -11.98 -3.88 9.21
CA GLY A 95 -13.17 -3.92 10.05
C GLY A 95 -13.28 -5.13 10.98
N ALA A 96 -12.24 -5.98 11.04
CA ALA A 96 -12.16 -7.04 12.05
C ALA A 96 -12.31 -6.47 13.47
N SER A 97 -13.01 -7.21 14.32
CA SER A 97 -13.20 -6.86 15.72
C SER A 97 -11.87 -6.87 16.48
N GLU A 98 -11.81 -6.15 17.60
CA GLU A 98 -10.62 -6.11 18.44
C GLU A 98 -10.18 -7.52 18.90
N SER A 99 -11.14 -8.40 19.20
CA SER A 99 -10.87 -9.81 19.54
C SER A 99 -10.21 -10.57 18.41
N GLU A 100 -10.72 -10.46 17.18
CA GLU A 100 -10.16 -11.15 16.01
C GLU A 100 -8.73 -10.65 15.72
N ILE A 101 -8.49 -9.35 15.86
CA ILE A 101 -7.17 -8.74 15.69
C ILE A 101 -6.18 -9.27 16.74
N VAL A 102 -6.62 -9.39 18.00
CA VAL A 102 -5.78 -9.90 19.10
C VAL A 102 -5.47 -11.38 18.93
N ASP A 103 -6.43 -12.20 18.52
CA ASP A 103 -6.22 -13.63 18.31
C ASP A 103 -5.28 -13.92 17.13
N ALA A 104 -5.44 -13.18 16.03
CA ALA A 104 -4.53 -13.24 14.89
C ALA A 104 -3.11 -12.79 15.30
N ALA A 105 -2.98 -11.70 16.06
CA ALA A 105 -1.70 -11.21 16.55
C ALA A 105 -1.02 -12.21 17.52
N ARG A 106 -1.80 -12.86 18.40
CA ARG A 106 -1.29 -13.88 19.33
C ARG A 106 -0.77 -15.09 18.56
N THR A 107 -1.47 -15.50 17.51
CA THR A 107 -1.05 -16.60 16.63
C THR A 107 0.25 -16.25 15.90
N ALA A 108 0.30 -15.05 15.30
CA ALA A 108 1.49 -14.58 14.58
C ALA A 108 2.72 -14.42 15.49
N ALA A 109 2.51 -13.95 16.73
CA ALA A 109 3.58 -13.74 17.71
C ALA A 109 3.87 -14.96 18.60
N GLY A 110 3.23 -16.11 18.36
CA GLY A 110 3.23 -17.27 19.26
C GLY A 110 4.63 -17.74 19.69
N ALA A 111 5.60 -17.72 18.76
CA ALA A 111 6.99 -18.11 19.05
C ALA A 111 7.69 -17.20 20.07
N LYS A 112 7.28 -15.92 20.18
CA LYS A 112 7.82 -14.97 21.18
C LYS A 112 6.97 -14.87 22.44
N LEU A 113 5.78 -15.46 22.44
CA LEU A 113 4.85 -15.49 23.57
C LEU A 113 4.93 -16.80 24.36
N SER A 114 5.60 -17.83 23.82
CA SER A 114 5.75 -19.12 24.48
C SER A 114 6.46 -18.99 25.84
N GLY A 115 5.82 -19.52 26.89
CA GLY A 115 6.36 -19.48 28.26
C GLY A 115 6.34 -18.11 28.94
N CYS A 116 5.71 -17.09 28.35
CA CYS A 116 5.59 -15.76 28.93
C CYS A 116 4.15 -15.47 29.38
N GLU A 117 4.00 -14.79 30.52
CA GLU A 117 2.67 -14.35 31.00
C GLU A 117 2.32 -12.98 30.40
N ILE A 118 1.16 -12.87 29.76
CA ILE A 118 0.67 -11.62 29.17
C ILE A 118 0.04 -10.78 30.28
N ILE A 119 0.70 -9.67 30.64
CA ILE A 119 0.23 -8.72 31.66
C ILE A 119 -0.81 -7.75 31.06
N LYS A 120 -0.56 -7.31 29.81
CA LYS A 120 -1.39 -6.30 29.16
C LYS A 120 -1.34 -6.45 27.65
N THR A 121 -2.48 -6.30 27.00
CA THR A 121 -2.59 -6.19 25.54
C THR A 121 -2.95 -4.74 25.19
N ILE A 122 -2.19 -4.14 24.28
CA ILE A 122 -2.44 -2.79 23.78
C ILE A 122 -2.77 -2.91 22.30
N VAL A 123 -3.99 -2.57 21.93
CA VAL A 123 -4.44 -2.55 20.54
C VAL A 123 -4.49 -1.11 20.07
N VAL A 124 -3.76 -0.81 18.99
CA VAL A 124 -3.96 0.40 18.22
C VAL A 124 -4.71 0.00 16.95
N PRO A 125 -6.00 0.35 16.83
CA PRO A 125 -6.82 -0.06 15.69
C PRO A 125 -6.13 0.21 14.36
N ASN A 126 -6.13 -0.78 13.49
CA ASN A 126 -5.58 -0.72 12.13
C ASN A 126 -4.07 -0.41 12.03
N LYS A 127 -3.30 -0.54 13.12
CA LYS A 127 -1.86 -0.26 13.13
C LYS A 127 -1.01 -1.34 13.80
N LEU A 128 -1.28 -1.64 15.08
CA LEU A 128 -0.43 -2.55 15.84
C LEU A 128 -1.15 -3.21 17.01
N VAL A 129 -0.68 -4.39 17.38
CA VAL A 129 -1.01 -5.06 18.65
C VAL A 129 0.27 -5.28 19.42
N ASN A 130 0.35 -4.75 20.65
CA ASN A 130 1.50 -4.94 21.51
C ASN A 130 1.13 -5.76 22.74
N PHE A 131 1.81 -6.88 22.92
CA PHE A 131 1.72 -7.72 24.12
C PHE A 131 2.81 -7.31 25.11
N VAL A 132 2.41 -6.86 26.29
CA VAL A 132 3.30 -6.64 27.42
C VAL A 132 3.39 -7.94 28.19
N VAL A 133 4.58 -8.52 28.24
CA VAL A 133 4.82 -9.82 28.89
C VAL A 133 5.80 -9.69 30.06
N LYS A 134 5.51 -10.45 31.12
CA LYS A 134 6.47 -10.71 32.20
C LYS A 134 7.22 -11.99 31.86
N LYS A 135 8.54 -11.96 32.05
CA LYS A 135 9.34 -13.18 32.14
C LYS A 135 9.28 -13.74 33.55
#